data_AF-A0A9P5U712-F1
#
_entry.id   AF-A0A9P5U712-F1
#
_cell.length_a   1.000
_cell.length_b   1.000
_cell.length_c   1.000
_cell.angle_alpha   90.00
_cell.angle_beta   90.00
_cell.angle_gamma   90.00
#
_symmetry.space_group_name_H-M   'P 1'
#
loop_
_entity.id
_entity.type
_entity.pdbx_description
1 polymer ?
#
loop_
_entity_poly.entity_id
_entity_poly.type
_entity_poly.pdbx_seq_one_letter_code
_entity_poly.pdbx_strand_id
1 'polypeptide(L)'
;MAAEALAHAYLFTEGSTTKGTPFAYNPLHDLESVWWLIVYMLFFNDDVASPSLQPQERQTSMNRLFHGRLHDNQRFAFLKTPELLRAAKAHLSPTFGPAFTIIESLSKTLTAAYEASEKTFPEIDPKSFLIHTEYLQSLLEVTLREPLKTIVLQHVKRRPQEPSKASEVNGTSVTSLKRKSNADKESTTKRSRTSQIVPHASTSQSTR
;
A
#
# COMPACT_ATOMS: atom_id res chain seq x y z
N MET A 1 -8.68 -4.10 -14.32
CA MET A 1 -8.04 -4.44 -15.61
C MET A 1 -8.52 -5.82 -16.08
N ALA A 2 -8.59 -6.09 -17.39
CA ALA A 2 -9.13 -7.35 -17.94
C ALA A 2 -8.37 -8.61 -17.43
N ALA A 3 -7.05 -8.49 -17.24
CA ALA A 3 -6.21 -9.56 -16.69
C ALA A 3 -6.55 -9.92 -15.23
N GLU A 4 -6.89 -8.93 -14.40
CA GLU A 4 -7.31 -9.17 -13.00
C GLU A 4 -8.66 -9.88 -12.93
N ALA A 5 -9.57 -9.54 -13.85
CA ALA A 5 -10.88 -10.19 -13.95
C ALA A 5 -10.76 -11.67 -14.34
N LEU A 6 -9.83 -12.03 -15.24
CA LEU A 6 -9.56 -13.43 -15.56
C LEU A 6 -8.85 -14.19 -14.43
N ALA A 7 -7.91 -13.57 -13.72
CA ALA A 7 -7.28 -14.19 -12.55
C ALA A 7 -8.32 -14.50 -11.46
N HIS A 8 -9.24 -13.58 -11.22
CA HIS A 8 -10.36 -13.79 -10.29
C HIS A 8 -11.30 -14.91 -10.77
N ALA A 9 -11.66 -14.93 -12.06
CA ALA A 9 -12.46 -16.02 -12.60
C ALA A 9 -11.75 -17.37 -12.41
N TYR A 10 -10.49 -17.49 -12.83
CA TYR A 10 -9.73 -18.74 -12.72
C TYR A 10 -9.60 -19.27 -11.28
N LEU A 11 -9.37 -18.38 -10.31
CA LEU A 11 -9.19 -18.79 -8.91
C LEU A 11 -10.49 -19.25 -8.23
N PHE A 12 -11.65 -18.82 -8.72
CA PHE A 12 -12.92 -18.98 -8.01
C PHE A 12 -14.02 -19.70 -8.81
N THR A 13 -13.82 -20.05 -10.08
CA THR A 13 -14.72 -20.97 -10.80
C THR A 13 -14.18 -22.40 -10.81
N GLU A 14 -14.83 -23.27 -10.04
CA GLU A 14 -14.63 -24.72 -10.13
C GLU A 14 -15.04 -25.22 -11.53
N GLY A 15 -14.10 -25.82 -12.27
CA GLY A 15 -14.39 -26.49 -13.55
C GLY A 15 -13.69 -25.94 -14.81
N SER A 16 -12.80 -24.95 -14.70
CA SER A 16 -12.01 -24.47 -15.84
C SER A 16 -10.98 -25.54 -16.28
N THR A 17 -11.25 -26.23 -17.38
CA THR A 17 -10.36 -27.21 -18.03
C THR A 17 -9.26 -26.58 -18.88
N THR A 18 -9.09 -25.25 -18.83
CA THR A 18 -8.07 -24.56 -19.61
C THR A 18 -6.68 -24.86 -19.02
N LYS A 19 -5.89 -25.69 -19.71
CA LYS A 19 -4.49 -26.03 -19.41
C LYS A 19 -3.53 -24.84 -19.65
N GLY A 20 -3.98 -23.61 -19.46
CA GLY A 20 -3.13 -22.42 -19.53
C GLY A 20 -2.50 -22.16 -18.17
N THR A 21 -1.27 -21.64 -18.16
CA THR A 21 -0.65 -21.15 -16.92
C THR A 21 -1.53 -20.00 -16.39
N PRO A 22 -2.12 -20.11 -15.20
CA PRO A 22 -3.08 -19.09 -14.72
C PRO A 22 -2.46 -17.74 -14.44
N PHE A 23 -1.13 -17.71 -14.33
CA PHE A 23 -0.35 -16.50 -14.11
C PHE A 23 0.65 -16.38 -15.26
N ALA A 24 0.36 -15.45 -16.17
CA ALA A 24 1.34 -14.96 -17.12
C ALA A 24 2.10 -13.78 -16.49
N TYR A 25 3.40 -13.73 -16.71
CA TYR A 25 4.20 -12.58 -16.30
C TYR A 25 3.70 -11.32 -17.01
N ASN A 26 3.40 -10.27 -16.24
CA ASN A 26 2.98 -8.97 -16.76
C ASN A 26 4.02 -7.90 -16.39
N PRO A 27 4.86 -7.45 -17.33
CA PRO A 27 5.89 -6.44 -17.06
C PRO A 27 5.31 -5.09 -16.63
N LEU A 28 4.06 -4.76 -17.01
CA LEU A 28 3.41 -3.51 -16.61
C LEU A 28 3.11 -3.51 -15.11
N HIS A 29 2.82 -4.67 -14.52
CA HIS A 29 2.56 -4.80 -13.09
C HIS A 29 3.82 -4.53 -12.24
N ASP A 30 5.00 -4.90 -12.74
CA ASP A 30 6.26 -4.57 -12.08
C ASP A 30 6.52 -3.05 -12.09
N LEU A 31 6.30 -2.40 -13.23
CA LEU A 31 6.42 -0.95 -13.35
C LEU A 31 5.39 -0.22 -12.48
N GLU A 32 4.17 -0.74 -12.40
CA GLU A 32 3.16 -0.25 -11.48
C GLU A 32 3.62 -0.37 -10.02
N SER A 33 4.22 -1.49 -9.65
CA SER A 33 4.75 -1.72 -8.29
C SER A 33 5.86 -0.72 -7.95
N VAL A 34 6.77 -0.44 -8.88
CA VAL A 34 7.80 0.61 -8.73
C VAL A 34 7.15 1.99 -8.59
N TRP A 35 6.14 2.29 -9.41
CA TRP A 35 5.39 3.54 -9.31
C TRP A 35 4.77 3.73 -7.92
N TRP A 36 4.08 2.70 -7.42
CA TRP A 36 3.46 2.71 -6.09
C TRP A 36 4.48 2.85 -4.97
N LEU A 37 5.68 2.28 -5.12
CA LEU A 37 6.75 2.45 -4.15
C LEU A 37 7.20 3.91 -4.08
N ILE A 38 7.35 4.59 -5.22
CA ILE A 38 7.75 6.01 -5.24
C ILE A 38 6.63 6.87 -4.63
N VAL A 39 5.37 6.64 -5.01
CA VAL A 39 4.22 7.33 -4.41
C VAL A 39 4.18 7.10 -2.89
N TYR A 40 4.40 5.86 -2.44
CA TYR A 40 4.49 5.55 -1.02
C TYR A 40 5.59 6.38 -0.33
N MET A 41 6.78 6.44 -0.91
CA MET A 41 7.90 7.20 -0.36
C MET A 41 7.57 8.69 -0.23
N LEU A 42 6.91 9.30 -1.21
CA LEU A 42 6.55 10.73 -1.12
C LEU A 42 5.46 11.02 -0.09
N PHE A 43 4.47 10.12 0.03
CA PHE A 43 3.34 10.36 0.93
C PHE A 43 3.66 10.03 2.39
N PHE A 44 4.47 9.01 2.65
CA PHE A 44 4.81 8.57 4.00
C PHE A 44 6.02 9.27 4.59
N ASN A 45 6.72 10.07 3.80
CA ASN A 45 7.85 10.86 4.26
C ASN A 45 7.62 12.35 3.99
N ASP A 46 8.39 13.17 4.68
CA ASP A 46 8.44 14.61 4.50
C ASP A 46 9.89 15.07 4.48
N ASP A 47 10.11 16.27 3.97
CA ASP A 47 11.40 16.94 4.07
C ASP A 47 11.43 17.81 5.32
N VAL A 48 12.36 17.52 6.23
CA VAL A 48 12.53 18.29 7.48
C VAL A 48 12.78 19.77 7.20
N ALA A 49 13.51 20.09 6.12
CA ALA A 49 13.87 21.46 5.77
C ALA A 49 12.69 22.24 5.18
N SER A 50 11.71 21.54 4.61
CA SER A 50 10.57 22.14 3.93
C SER A 50 9.36 21.22 4.02
N PRO A 51 8.72 21.10 5.19
CA PRO A 51 7.62 20.16 5.39
C PRO A 51 6.39 20.52 4.56
N SER A 52 5.47 19.56 4.41
CA SER A 52 4.17 19.82 3.79
C SER A 52 3.38 20.89 4.56
N LEU A 53 2.76 21.80 3.80
CA LEU A 53 1.84 22.81 4.33
C LEU A 53 0.45 22.24 4.67
N GLN A 54 0.16 21.01 4.24
CA GLN A 54 -1.15 20.36 4.39
C GLN A 54 -1.00 18.92 4.91
N PRO A 55 -0.46 18.73 6.13
CA PRO A 55 -0.13 17.40 6.64
C PRO A 55 -1.38 16.54 6.93
N GLN A 56 -2.53 17.15 7.23
CA GLN A 56 -3.80 16.44 7.46
C GLN A 56 -4.39 15.89 6.15
N GLU A 57 -4.36 16.68 5.09
CA GLU A 57 -4.81 16.32 3.75
C GLU A 57 -3.90 15.22 3.20
N ARG A 58 -2.59 15.34 3.41
CA ARG A 58 -1.63 14.27 3.09
C ARG A 58 -1.97 12.97 3.80
N GLN A 59 -2.24 13.00 5.10
CA GLN A 59 -2.61 11.82 5.88
C GLN A 59 -3.92 11.21 5.37
N THR A 60 -4.87 12.03 4.94
CA THR A 60 -6.12 11.59 4.31
C THR A 60 -5.85 10.89 2.99
N SER A 61 -5.03 11.47 2.11
CA SER A 61 -4.59 10.85 0.86
C SER A 61 -3.85 9.53 1.11
N MET A 62 -2.92 9.48 2.06
CA MET A 62 -2.23 8.25 2.46
C MET A 62 -3.22 7.15 2.84
N ASN A 63 -4.22 7.47 3.67
CA ASN A 63 -5.20 6.48 4.10
C ASN A 63 -6.05 5.99 2.92
N ARG A 64 -6.49 6.88 2.02
CA ARG A 64 -7.25 6.50 0.81
C ARG A 64 -6.46 5.59 -0.12
N LEU A 65 -5.16 5.84 -0.27
CA LEU A 65 -4.28 5.08 -1.17
C LEU A 65 -3.72 3.80 -0.53
N PHE A 66 -3.53 3.77 0.79
CA PHE A 66 -2.75 2.74 1.50
C PHE A 66 -3.41 2.25 2.81
N HIS A 67 -4.73 2.14 2.87
CA HIS A 67 -5.43 1.60 4.06
C HIS A 67 -5.31 0.08 4.25
N GLY A 68 -4.67 -0.63 3.32
CA GLY A 68 -4.33 -2.05 3.49
C GLY A 68 -5.43 -3.03 3.06
N ARG A 69 -6.59 -2.56 2.58
CA ARG A 69 -7.57 -3.44 1.93
C ARG A 69 -7.41 -3.37 0.42
N LEU A 70 -7.19 -4.53 -0.20
CA LEU A 70 -6.96 -4.65 -1.64
C LEU A 70 -8.18 -4.24 -2.48
N HIS A 71 -9.39 -4.56 -2.01
CA HIS A 71 -10.64 -4.37 -2.78
C HIS A 71 -11.24 -2.97 -2.70
N ASP A 72 -10.71 -2.10 -1.85
CA ASP A 72 -11.35 -0.81 -1.51
C ASP A 72 -10.36 0.36 -1.54
N ASN A 73 -9.29 0.28 -2.32
CA ASN A 73 -8.32 1.37 -2.41
C ASN A 73 -8.53 2.22 -3.66
N GLN A 74 -8.24 3.52 -3.54
CA GLN A 74 -8.38 4.47 -4.64
C GLN A 74 -7.18 4.44 -5.60
N ARG A 75 -6.36 3.39 -5.57
CA ARG A 75 -5.09 3.32 -6.28
C ARG A 75 -5.29 3.40 -7.79
N PHE A 76 -6.17 2.58 -8.32
CA PHE A 76 -6.44 2.57 -9.76
C PHE A 76 -6.97 3.92 -10.25
N ALA A 77 -7.93 4.52 -9.52
CA ALA A 77 -8.45 5.85 -9.84
C ALA A 77 -7.35 6.92 -9.79
N PHE A 78 -6.47 6.84 -8.79
CA PHE A 78 -5.35 7.77 -8.61
C PHE A 78 -4.29 7.66 -9.71
N LEU A 79 -3.99 6.44 -10.16
CA LEU A 79 -3.07 6.19 -11.28
C LEU A 79 -3.66 6.74 -12.60
N LYS A 80 -4.96 6.48 -12.83
CA LYS A 80 -5.63 6.80 -14.11
C LYS A 80 -6.07 8.26 -14.25
N THR A 81 -6.26 8.98 -13.15
CA THR A 81 -6.86 10.34 -13.17
C THR A 81 -5.79 11.40 -12.89
N PRO A 82 -5.29 12.12 -13.92
CA PRO A 82 -4.23 13.12 -13.75
C PRO A 82 -4.60 14.23 -12.75
N GLU A 83 -5.88 14.57 -12.64
CA GLU A 83 -6.39 15.61 -11.75
C GLU A 83 -6.25 15.21 -10.29
N LEU A 84 -6.53 13.94 -9.95
CA LEU A 84 -6.34 13.42 -8.60
C LEU A 84 -4.87 13.44 -8.22
N LEU A 85 -3.99 13.06 -9.15
CA LEU A 85 -2.56 13.12 -8.95
C LEU A 85 -2.10 14.57 -8.73
N ARG A 86 -2.42 15.50 -9.64
CA ARG A 86 -2.03 16.92 -9.50
C ARG A 86 -2.55 17.57 -8.23
N ALA A 87 -3.78 17.29 -7.82
CA ALA A 87 -4.33 17.77 -6.56
C ALA A 87 -3.51 17.28 -5.36
N ALA A 88 -3.10 16.01 -5.38
CA ALA A 88 -2.27 15.41 -4.35
C ALA A 88 -0.89 16.08 -4.19
N LYS A 89 -0.33 16.68 -5.25
CA LYS A 89 0.93 17.43 -5.20
C LYS A 89 0.89 18.55 -4.16
N ALA A 90 -0.25 19.22 -4.02
CA ALA A 90 -0.42 20.31 -3.07
C ALA A 90 -0.30 19.86 -1.60
N HIS A 91 -0.46 18.56 -1.34
CA HIS A 91 -0.39 17.98 -0.01
C HIS A 91 1.03 17.52 0.36
N LEU A 92 1.99 17.60 -0.56
CA LEU A 92 3.36 17.12 -0.37
C LEU A 92 4.32 18.28 -0.09
N SER A 93 5.51 17.95 0.39
CA SER A 93 6.60 18.91 0.46
C SER A 93 6.88 19.51 -0.92
N PRO A 94 7.08 20.83 -1.03
CA PRO A 94 7.51 21.47 -2.28
C PRO A 94 8.81 20.88 -2.85
N THR A 95 9.71 20.36 -2.01
CA THR A 95 11.00 19.80 -2.46
C THR A 95 10.83 18.48 -3.23
N PHE A 96 9.69 17.81 -3.09
CA PHE A 96 9.33 16.66 -3.91
C PHE A 96 8.85 17.03 -5.32
N GLY A 97 8.79 18.32 -5.67
CA GLY A 97 8.35 18.80 -6.98
C GLY A 97 8.97 18.05 -8.17
N PRO A 98 10.31 17.89 -8.25
CA PRO A 98 10.97 17.13 -9.32
C PRO A 98 10.54 15.65 -9.39
N ALA A 99 10.50 14.96 -8.25
CA ALA A 99 10.02 13.57 -8.18
C ALA A 99 8.56 13.45 -8.63
N PHE A 100 7.74 14.43 -8.27
CA PHE A 100 6.32 14.43 -8.61
C PHE A 100 6.08 14.56 -10.13
N THR A 101 6.85 15.41 -10.81
CA THR A 101 6.78 15.53 -12.28
C THR A 101 7.04 14.20 -12.96
N ILE A 102 7.96 13.40 -12.44
CA ILE A 102 8.26 12.07 -12.97
C ILE A 102 7.14 11.10 -12.67
N ILE A 103 6.59 11.09 -11.46
CA ILE A 103 5.42 10.27 -11.13
C ILE A 103 4.27 10.54 -12.10
N GLU A 104 4.00 11.81 -12.44
CA GLU A 104 2.97 12.18 -13.43
C GLU A 104 3.31 11.71 -14.85
N SER A 105 4.58 11.77 -15.26
CA SER A 105 5.00 11.23 -16.56
C SER A 105 4.84 9.71 -16.61
N LEU A 106 5.34 9.02 -15.60
CA LEU A 106 5.28 7.56 -15.49
C LEU A 106 3.83 7.05 -15.41
N SER A 107 2.92 7.78 -14.74
CA SER A 107 1.51 7.39 -14.66
C SER A 107 0.82 7.47 -16.03
N LYS A 108 1.13 8.50 -16.82
CA LYS A 108 0.64 8.64 -18.21
C LYS A 108 1.14 7.49 -19.08
N THR A 109 2.45 7.23 -19.06
CA THR A 109 3.06 6.14 -19.84
C THR A 109 2.48 4.77 -19.46
N LEU A 110 2.36 4.50 -18.15
CA LEU A 110 1.83 3.24 -17.65
C LEU A 110 0.34 3.06 -17.99
N THR A 111 -0.47 4.12 -17.85
CA THR A 111 -1.89 4.09 -18.21
C THR A 111 -2.07 3.82 -19.70
N ALA A 112 -1.31 4.51 -20.56
CA ALA A 112 -1.34 4.29 -22.00
C ALA A 112 -0.91 2.86 -22.38
N ALA A 113 0.12 2.32 -21.72
CA ALA A 113 0.57 0.95 -21.94
C ALA A 113 -0.48 -0.09 -21.52
N TYR A 114 -1.15 0.12 -20.37
CA TYR A 114 -2.28 -0.72 -19.97
C TYR A 114 -3.42 -0.67 -20.99
N GLU A 115 -3.83 0.53 -21.41
CA GLU A 115 -4.89 0.71 -22.42
C GLU A 115 -4.55 0.07 -23.77
N ALA A 116 -3.27 0.08 -24.17
CA ALA A 116 -2.80 -0.62 -25.37
C ALA A 116 -2.85 -2.15 -25.20
N SER A 117 -2.40 -2.66 -24.06
CA SER A 117 -2.41 -4.10 -23.76
C SER A 117 -3.82 -4.67 -23.68
N GLU A 118 -4.78 -3.93 -23.12
CA GLU A 118 -6.17 -4.38 -23.01
C GLU A 118 -6.87 -4.53 -24.36
N LYS A 119 -6.43 -3.80 -25.41
CA LYS A 119 -6.96 -3.95 -26.78
C LYS A 119 -6.57 -5.26 -27.45
N THR A 120 -5.46 -5.87 -27.03
CA THR A 120 -4.89 -7.09 -27.64
C THR A 120 -5.08 -8.33 -26.75
N PHE A 121 -5.73 -8.15 -25.61
CA PHE A 121 -6.04 -9.22 -24.67
C PHE A 121 -6.79 -10.39 -25.33
N PRO A 122 -6.43 -11.65 -25.03
CA PRO A 122 -5.53 -12.12 -23.97
C PRO A 122 -4.04 -12.15 -24.32
N GLU A 123 -3.64 -11.78 -25.53
CA GLU A 123 -2.24 -11.81 -25.95
C GLU A 123 -1.49 -10.59 -25.37
N ILE A 124 -0.35 -10.83 -24.71
CA ILE A 124 0.52 -9.76 -24.22
C ILE A 124 1.48 -9.40 -25.34
N ASP A 125 1.32 -8.22 -25.94
CA ASP A 125 2.26 -7.72 -26.96
C ASP A 125 3.67 -7.60 -26.36
N PRO A 126 4.69 -8.27 -26.93
CA PRO A 126 6.10 -8.13 -26.51
C PRO A 126 6.62 -6.69 -26.53
N LYS A 127 5.99 -5.77 -27.27
CA LYS A 127 6.34 -4.33 -27.22
C LYS A 127 6.02 -3.69 -25.87
N SER A 128 5.10 -4.29 -25.10
CA SER A 128 4.80 -3.88 -23.71
C SER A 128 5.99 -4.08 -22.76
N PHE A 129 7.06 -4.73 -23.21
CA PHE A 129 8.31 -4.85 -22.46
C PHE A 129 9.28 -3.69 -22.75
N LEU A 130 9.12 -2.96 -23.86
CA LEU A 130 10.02 -1.87 -24.25
C LEU A 130 9.89 -0.65 -23.33
N ILE A 131 8.70 -0.41 -22.78
CA ILE A 131 8.42 0.65 -21.79
C ILE A 131 9.39 0.58 -20.59
N HIS A 132 9.87 -0.61 -20.19
CA HIS A 132 10.83 -0.72 -19.08
C HIS A 132 12.06 0.15 -19.27
N THR A 133 12.61 0.21 -20.49
CA THR A 133 13.83 0.98 -20.75
C THR A 133 13.58 2.48 -20.60
N GLU A 134 12.48 2.98 -21.18
CA GLU A 134 12.09 4.40 -21.08
C GLU A 134 11.73 4.79 -19.65
N TYR A 135 11.05 3.89 -18.94
CA TYR A 135 10.67 4.04 -17.54
C TYR A 135 11.91 4.15 -16.64
N LEU A 136 12.87 3.24 -16.82
CA LEU A 136 14.14 3.26 -16.07
C LEU A 136 14.98 4.48 -16.42
N GLN A 137 15.07 4.87 -17.69
CA GLN A 137 15.80 6.07 -18.10
C GLN A 137 15.25 7.32 -17.41
N SER A 138 13.91 7.45 -17.33
CA SER A 138 13.25 8.55 -16.62
C SER A 138 13.64 8.58 -15.13
N LEU A 139 13.71 7.42 -14.47
CA LEU A 139 14.12 7.34 -13.06
C LEU A 139 15.62 7.59 -12.83
N LEU A 140 16.46 7.32 -13.82
CA LEU A 140 17.90 7.46 -13.76
C LEU A 140 18.40 8.84 -14.21
N GLU A 141 17.50 9.71 -14.65
CA GLU A 141 17.85 11.02 -15.17
C GLU A 141 18.59 11.86 -14.12
N VAL A 142 19.73 12.46 -14.52
CA VAL A 142 20.59 13.23 -13.61
C VAL A 142 19.86 14.45 -13.05
N THR A 143 19.03 15.09 -13.89
CA THR A 143 18.18 16.23 -13.55
C THR A 143 17.22 15.94 -12.40
N LEU A 144 16.84 14.68 -12.21
CA LEU A 144 16.08 14.20 -11.06
C LEU A 144 16.97 13.92 -9.86
N ARG A 145 18.06 13.18 -10.08
CA ARG A 145 18.88 12.64 -9.00
C ARG A 145 19.51 13.73 -8.15
N GLU A 146 20.03 14.79 -8.76
CA GLU A 146 20.72 15.83 -8.02
C GLU A 146 19.80 16.58 -7.02
N PRO A 147 18.60 17.07 -7.40
CA PRO A 147 17.68 17.68 -6.45
C PRO A 147 17.21 16.75 -5.32
N LEU A 148 17.10 15.44 -5.58
CA LEU A 148 16.60 14.50 -4.57
C LEU A 148 17.66 14.08 -3.56
N LYS A 149 18.96 14.15 -3.89
CA LYS A 149 20.06 13.78 -2.98
C LYS A 149 20.10 14.59 -1.70
N THR A 150 19.63 15.84 -1.74
CA THR A 150 19.65 16.75 -0.59
C THR A 150 18.47 16.53 0.35
N ILE A 151 17.48 15.74 -0.05
CA ILE A 151 16.26 15.56 0.74
C ILE A 151 16.50 14.52 1.83
N VAL A 152 16.28 14.93 3.08
CA VAL A 152 16.31 14.03 4.23
C VAL A 152 14.88 13.58 4.53
N LEU A 153 14.58 12.33 4.21
CA LEU A 153 13.25 11.76 4.42
C LEU A 153 12.98 11.53 5.91
N GLN A 154 11.96 12.21 6.43
CA GLN A 154 11.40 11.95 7.75
C GLN A 154 10.06 11.24 7.63
N HIS A 155 9.89 10.10 8.29
CA HIS A 155 8.62 9.38 8.30
C HIS A 155 7.54 10.18 9.04
N VAL A 156 6.36 10.35 8.43
CA VAL A 156 5.29 11.22 8.95
C VAL A 156 3.96 10.52 9.19
N LYS A 157 3.86 9.21 8.97
CA LYS A 157 2.62 8.48 9.22
C LYS A 157 2.26 8.55 10.70
N ARG A 158 1.13 9.18 11.01
CA ARG A 158 0.53 9.09 12.35
C ARG A 158 -0.25 7.79 12.46
N ARG A 159 -0.08 7.09 13.59
CA ARG A 159 -0.99 6.00 13.92
C ARG A 159 -2.34 6.62 14.34
N PRO A 160 -3.49 6.04 13.96
CA PRO A 160 -4.81 6.55 14.36
C PRO A 160 -5.01 6.74 15.87
N GLN A 161 -4.17 6.13 16.70
CA GLN A 161 -4.26 6.15 18.16
C GLN A 161 -3.24 7.09 18.83
N GLU A 162 -2.39 7.81 18.10
CA GLU A 162 -1.46 8.76 18.74
C GLU A 162 -2.19 10.07 19.06
N PRO A 163 -2.42 10.41 20.34
CA PRO A 163 -2.97 11.70 20.70
C PRO A 163 -2.00 12.79 20.21
N SER A 164 -2.54 13.79 19.53
CA SER A 164 -1.77 14.95 19.09
C SER A 164 -1.16 15.63 20.31
N LYS A 165 0.16 15.57 20.47
CA LYS A 165 0.93 16.30 21.51
C LYS A 165 0.92 17.83 21.32
N ALA A 166 -0.09 18.38 20.64
CA ALA A 166 -0.17 19.79 20.26
C ALA A 166 -0.98 20.65 21.25
N SER A 167 -1.34 20.13 22.43
CA SER A 167 -2.14 20.88 23.43
C SER A 167 -1.48 21.03 24.80
N GLU A 168 -0.15 20.91 24.92
CA GLU A 168 0.59 21.18 26.17
C GLU A 168 1.43 22.45 26.08
N VAL A 169 0.84 23.57 25.63
CA VAL A 169 1.34 24.91 25.96
C VAL A 169 0.15 25.85 26.14
N ASN A 170 -0.53 25.72 27.27
CA ASN A 170 -1.11 26.85 28.01
C ASN A 170 -1.63 26.31 29.34
N GLY A 171 -0.94 26.68 30.41
CA GLY A 171 -1.12 26.11 31.74
C GLY A 171 -2.46 26.47 32.39
N THR A 172 -2.84 25.66 33.37
CA THR A 172 -3.13 26.16 34.72
C THR A 172 -2.94 24.99 35.69
N SER A 173 -2.07 25.24 36.67
CA SER A 173 -1.81 24.42 37.84
C SER A 173 -3.11 24.13 38.60
N VAL A 174 -3.45 22.86 38.82
CA VAL A 174 -4.22 22.46 40.02
C VAL A 174 -3.60 21.20 40.62
N THR A 175 -3.02 21.44 41.78
CA THR A 175 -2.55 20.51 42.80
C THR A 175 -3.54 19.42 43.19
N SER A 176 -3.01 18.20 43.36
CA SER A 176 -3.28 17.29 44.48
C SER A 176 -4.71 16.79 44.71
N LEU A 177 -4.93 15.47 44.56
CA LEU A 177 -5.46 14.66 45.67
C LEU A 177 -5.10 13.18 45.54
N LYS A 178 -4.17 12.83 46.42
CA LYS A 178 -3.66 11.52 46.81
C LYS A 178 -4.77 10.69 47.48
N ARG A 179 -5.03 9.47 47.01
CA ARG A 179 -5.64 8.41 47.83
C ARG A 179 -4.99 7.04 47.54
N LYS A 180 -3.96 6.73 48.34
CA LYS A 180 -3.66 5.38 48.86
C LYS A 180 -4.90 4.91 49.66
N SER A 181 -5.27 3.65 49.87
CA SER A 181 -4.72 2.31 49.66
C SER A 181 -5.89 1.33 49.92
N ASN A 182 -5.87 0.12 49.38
CA ASN A 182 -5.76 -1.08 50.22
C ASN A 182 -5.63 -2.35 49.39
N ALA A 183 -4.66 -3.15 49.84
CA ALA A 183 -4.36 -4.49 49.41
C ALA A 183 -5.29 -5.51 50.10
N ASP A 184 -5.10 -6.76 49.66
CA ASP A 184 -5.47 -8.04 50.28
C ASP A 184 -6.88 -8.60 49.97
N LYS A 185 -6.93 -9.57 49.05
CA LYS A 185 -6.87 -11.00 49.42
C LYS A 185 -6.91 -11.92 48.19
N GLU A 186 -5.76 -12.53 47.96
CA GLU A 186 -5.54 -13.94 47.62
C GLU A 186 -6.77 -14.87 47.56
N SER A 187 -7.01 -15.51 46.40
CA SER A 187 -7.34 -16.94 46.38
C SER A 187 -6.93 -17.58 45.05
N THR A 188 -5.88 -18.38 45.15
CA THR A 188 -5.52 -19.47 44.25
C THR A 188 -6.70 -20.40 43.99
N THR A 189 -7.00 -20.73 42.73
CA THR A 189 -7.57 -22.04 42.39
C THR A 189 -6.89 -22.61 41.15
N LYS A 190 -6.21 -23.73 41.39
CA LYS A 190 -5.58 -24.67 40.45
C LYS A 190 -6.64 -25.47 39.67
N ARG A 191 -6.14 -26.18 38.64
CA ARG A 191 -6.72 -27.33 37.90
C ARG A 191 -7.64 -26.96 36.73
N SER A 192 -7.62 -27.66 35.60
CA SER A 192 -6.78 -28.77 35.13
C SER A 192 -6.98 -28.90 33.63
N ARG A 193 -5.87 -29.14 32.93
CA ARG A 193 -5.84 -29.78 31.61
C ARG A 193 -6.45 -31.18 31.72
N THR A 194 -7.44 -31.49 30.90
CA THR A 194 -7.83 -32.87 30.60
C THR A 194 -7.82 -33.04 29.10
N SER A 195 -6.78 -33.72 28.62
CA SER A 195 -6.78 -34.42 27.35
C SER A 195 -7.78 -35.56 27.41
N GLN A 196 -8.64 -35.71 26.40
CA GLN A 196 -9.21 -37.00 26.06
C GLN A 196 -8.81 -37.35 24.63
N ILE A 197 -7.96 -38.38 24.58
CA ILE A 197 -7.61 -39.21 23.44
C ILE A 197 -8.57 -40.42 23.49
N VAL A 198 -8.65 -41.16 22.37
CA VAL A 198 -9.02 -42.60 22.21
C VAL A 198 -10.43 -42.81 21.62
N PRO A 199 -10.71 -43.84 20.78
CA PRO A 199 -9.89 -44.61 19.82
C PRO A 199 -10.49 -44.76 18.39
N HIS A 200 -9.62 -45.28 17.53
CA HIS A 200 -9.87 -46.13 16.35
C HIS A 200 -11.08 -47.09 16.39
N ALA A 201 -11.75 -47.25 15.24
CA ALA A 201 -12.26 -48.54 14.78
C ALA A 201 -12.11 -48.66 13.25
N SER A 202 -11.24 -49.58 12.83
CA SER A 202 -11.14 -50.14 11.47
C SER A 202 -12.06 -51.37 11.38
N THR A 203 -12.68 -51.63 10.22
CA THR A 203 -13.21 -52.92 9.69
C THR A 203 -14.15 -52.55 8.52
N SER A 204 -14.19 -53.12 7.32
CA SER A 204 -13.38 -54.10 6.59
C SER A 204 -13.83 -54.05 5.12
N GLN A 205 -12.95 -54.46 4.22
CA GLN A 205 -13.26 -54.86 2.86
C GLN A 205 -14.26 -56.02 2.83
N SER A 206 -15.15 -56.07 1.83
CA SER A 206 -15.54 -57.34 1.21
C SER A 206 -15.97 -57.12 -0.24
N THR A 207 -15.24 -57.81 -1.12
CA THR A 207 -15.46 -58.09 -2.53
C THR A 207 -16.83 -58.72 -2.82
N ARG A 208 -17.47 -58.30 -3.92
CA ARG A 208 -17.70 -59.13 -5.12
C ARG A 208 -18.20 -58.28 -6.28
#